data_AF-A0A7H9B8Q6-F1
#
_entry.id   AF-A0A7H9B8Q6-F1
#
_cell.length_a   1.000
_cell.length_b   1.000
_cell.length_c   1.000
_cell.angle_alpha   90.00
_cell.angle_beta   90.00
_cell.angle_gamma   90.00
#
_symmetry.space_group_name_H-M   'P 1'
#
loop_
_entity.id
_entity.type
_entity.pdbx_description
1 polymer ?
#
loop_
_entity_poly.entity_id
_entity_poly.type
_entity_poly.pdbx_seq_one_letter_code
_entity_poly.pdbx_strand_id
1 'polypeptide(L)'
;MSDSKNLSTSRSLVYPADVVFLSLCFTGSFVGAYSAFNRYLKRYSKVTSIPSSAFRKRWLFGKVTSVGDGDNFHFFHTPGGIFGGWGWLRKLPKLSRVEVKEVGQKTHKPSAERAPLYKRLFHLIFEKNKSQTAWSNYYLSLHVPYKNRRNLSTISVRICGVDAPERAHFGNTAQPFSEEALNWLRYTLLGRNVWIKPLSVDQYNRCVARVAYWTWKGWKNVSLEMIEEGLAVVYESKTSAEFDGQERLYRRYETIAKSQKRGIWTQKNFETPGEYKRRL
;
A
#
# COMPACT_ATOMS: atom_id res chain seq x y z
N MET A 1 61.50 59.50 -34.72
CA MET A 1 60.71 59.28 -33.48
C MET A 1 59.42 58.58 -33.87
N SER A 2 59.21 57.42 -33.27
CA SER A 2 58.17 56.44 -33.57
C SER A 2 56.81 56.84 -33.00
N ASP A 3 55.88 57.25 -33.87
CA ASP A 3 54.47 57.37 -33.52
C ASP A 3 53.80 55.99 -33.55
N SER A 4 53.79 55.34 -32.38
CA SER A 4 53.00 54.14 -32.13
C SER A 4 51.54 54.54 -31.88
N LYS A 5 50.75 54.66 -32.97
CA LYS A 5 49.30 54.81 -32.84
C LYS A 5 48.67 53.47 -32.45
N ASN A 6 48.21 53.45 -31.20
CA ASN A 6 47.24 52.52 -30.64
C ASN A 6 46.14 52.10 -31.64
N LEU A 7 46.02 50.81 -31.86
CA LEU A 7 44.80 50.19 -32.40
C LEU A 7 44.21 49.29 -31.31
N SER A 8 43.57 49.92 -30.32
CA SER A 8 42.64 49.24 -29.43
C SER A 8 41.43 48.81 -30.25
N THR A 9 41.51 47.62 -30.84
CA THR A 9 40.38 47.02 -31.54
C THR A 9 39.36 46.58 -30.50
N SER A 10 38.44 47.47 -30.14
CA SER A 10 37.26 47.11 -29.36
C SER A 10 36.40 46.18 -30.20
N ARG A 11 36.60 44.86 -30.05
CA ARG A 11 35.71 43.86 -30.65
C ARG A 11 34.34 44.01 -30.00
N SER A 12 33.40 44.68 -30.67
CA SER A 12 31.99 44.62 -30.32
C SER A 12 31.54 43.17 -30.56
N LEU A 13 31.27 42.46 -29.48
CA LEU A 13 30.68 41.11 -29.50
C LEU A 13 29.21 41.23 -29.95
N VAL A 14 29.00 41.48 -31.25
CA VAL A 14 27.68 41.40 -31.87
C VAL A 14 27.43 39.93 -32.18
N TYR A 15 26.73 39.24 -31.30
CA TYR A 15 26.28 37.88 -31.58
C TYR A 15 25.23 37.90 -32.70
N PRO A 16 25.32 37.02 -33.70
CA PRO A 16 24.30 36.92 -34.73
C PRO A 16 22.95 36.55 -34.09
N ALA A 17 21.86 37.17 -34.58
CA ALA A 17 20.51 37.01 -34.02
C ALA A 17 20.07 35.54 -33.96
N ASP A 18 20.49 34.73 -34.93
CA ASP A 18 20.19 33.29 -35.00
C ASP A 18 20.78 32.52 -33.81
N VAL A 19 21.97 32.90 -33.34
CA VAL A 19 22.62 32.25 -32.18
C VAL A 19 21.88 32.61 -30.89
N VAL A 20 21.44 33.87 -30.76
CA VAL A 20 20.63 34.31 -29.62
C VAL A 20 19.29 33.58 -29.61
N PHE A 21 18.61 33.52 -30.76
CA PHE A 21 17.32 32.84 -30.89
C PHE A 21 17.42 31.34 -30.59
N LEU A 22 18.39 30.64 -31.20
CA LEU A 22 18.59 29.21 -30.96
C LEU A 22 18.92 28.93 -29.50
N SER A 23 19.74 29.79 -28.87
CA SER A 23 20.10 29.67 -27.45
C SER A 23 18.88 29.85 -26.54
N LEU A 24 17.98 30.80 -26.86
CA LEU A 24 16.71 31.00 -26.15
C LEU A 24 15.78 29.80 -26.31
N CYS A 25 15.64 29.27 -27.53
CA CYS A 25 14.85 28.06 -27.79
C CYS A 25 15.38 26.84 -27.05
N PHE A 26 16.70 26.64 -27.05
CA PHE A 26 17.32 25.52 -26.35
C PHE A 26 17.17 25.65 -24.83
N THR A 27 17.42 26.85 -24.29
CA THR A 27 17.23 27.14 -22.86
C THR A 27 15.79 26.94 -22.44
N GLY A 28 14.83 27.48 -23.21
CA GLY A 28 13.41 27.30 -22.96
C GLY A 28 12.98 25.84 -23.02
N SER A 29 13.48 25.08 -23.98
CA SER A 29 13.21 23.64 -24.12
C SER A 29 13.77 22.86 -22.93
N PHE A 30 14.98 23.17 -22.49
CA PHE A 30 15.61 22.51 -21.34
C PHE A 30 14.85 22.80 -20.04
N VAL A 31 14.49 24.06 -19.77
CA VAL A 31 13.70 24.45 -18.61
C VAL A 31 12.31 23.80 -18.65
N GLY A 32 11.66 23.78 -19.82
CA GLY A 32 10.38 23.12 -20.04
C GLY A 32 10.46 21.61 -19.76
N ALA A 33 11.45 20.92 -20.31
CA ALA A 33 11.69 19.50 -20.08
C ALA A 33 11.99 19.19 -18.61
N TYR A 34 12.80 20.02 -17.94
CA TYR A 34 13.11 19.88 -16.51
C TYR A 34 11.86 20.06 -15.63
N SER A 35 11.03 21.07 -15.94
CA SER A 35 9.75 21.32 -15.25
C SER A 35 8.78 20.16 -15.44
N ALA A 36 8.65 19.66 -16.68
CA ALA A 36 7.82 18.49 -16.99
C ALA A 36 8.30 17.23 -16.26
N PHE A 37 9.62 16.98 -16.23
CA PHE A 37 10.21 15.88 -15.49
C PHE A 37 9.88 15.98 -13.99
N ASN A 38 10.06 17.15 -13.39
CA ASN A 38 9.76 17.36 -11.98
C ASN A 38 8.28 17.21 -11.64
N ARG A 39 7.39 17.56 -12.57
CA ARG A 39 5.95 17.44 -12.40
C ARG A 39 5.45 16.00 -12.56
N TYR A 40 5.98 15.24 -13.52
CA TYR A 40 5.40 13.95 -13.94
C TYR A 40 6.28 12.73 -13.65
N LEU A 41 7.60 12.87 -13.62
CA LEU A 41 8.55 11.76 -13.58
C LEU A 41 9.47 11.74 -12.34
N LYS A 42 9.48 12.80 -11.53
CA LYS A 42 10.24 12.83 -10.27
C LYS A 42 9.69 11.80 -9.29
N ARG A 43 10.59 10.96 -8.77
CA ARG A 43 10.24 9.93 -7.79
C ARG A 43 10.31 10.49 -6.37
N TYR A 44 9.22 10.35 -5.62
CA TYR A 44 9.19 10.54 -4.17
C TYR A 44 9.62 9.25 -3.44
N SER A 45 10.58 9.36 -2.53
CA SER A 45 11.09 8.23 -1.73
C SER A 45 10.65 8.28 -0.27
N LYS A 46 10.19 9.44 0.21
CA LYS A 46 9.66 9.68 1.55
C LYS A 46 8.38 10.50 1.44
N VAL A 47 7.48 10.40 2.42
CA VAL A 47 6.25 11.20 2.43
C VAL A 47 6.53 12.71 2.47
N THR A 48 7.56 13.12 3.22
CA THR A 48 7.97 14.53 3.34
C THR A 48 8.48 15.14 2.05
N SER A 49 8.83 14.31 1.05
CA SER A 49 9.24 14.78 -0.27
C SER A 49 8.08 15.04 -1.24
N ILE A 50 6.86 14.66 -0.86
CA ILE A 50 5.65 14.88 -1.66
C ILE A 50 5.22 16.34 -1.46
N PRO A 51 5.04 17.12 -2.54
CA PRO A 51 4.59 18.50 -2.41
C PRO A 51 3.16 18.55 -1.84
N SER A 52 2.89 19.50 -0.94
CA SER A 52 1.57 19.72 -0.34
C SER A 52 0.46 19.87 -1.39
N SER A 53 0.79 20.45 -2.55
CA SER A 53 -0.13 20.60 -3.69
C SER A 53 -0.58 19.28 -4.32
N ALA A 54 0.13 18.17 -4.11
CA ALA A 54 -0.27 16.86 -4.61
C ALA A 54 -1.29 16.15 -3.70
N PHE A 55 -1.33 16.48 -2.40
CA PHE A 55 -2.26 15.89 -1.45
C PHE A 55 -3.71 16.21 -1.86
N ARG A 56 -4.59 15.21 -1.70
CA ARG A 56 -6.02 15.21 -2.08
C ARG A 56 -6.32 15.44 -3.57
N LYS A 57 -5.32 15.72 -4.42
CA LYS A 57 -5.52 16.04 -5.84
C LYS A 57 -4.95 14.98 -6.78
N ARG A 58 -3.75 14.45 -6.51
CA ARG A 58 -3.02 13.59 -7.43
C ARG A 58 -2.93 12.16 -6.94
N TRP A 59 -3.04 11.23 -7.87
CA TRP A 59 -2.70 9.83 -7.64
C TRP A 59 -1.22 9.60 -7.96
N LEU A 60 -0.56 8.84 -7.09
CA LEU A 60 0.80 8.38 -7.27
C LEU A 60 0.76 6.89 -7.61
N PHE A 61 1.49 6.51 -8.65
CA PHE A 61 1.57 5.12 -9.11
C PHE A 61 2.86 4.47 -8.60
N GLY A 62 2.79 3.22 -8.17
CA GLY A 62 3.95 2.54 -7.60
C GLY A 62 3.71 1.07 -7.30
N LYS A 63 4.75 0.42 -6.80
CA LYS A 63 4.74 -1.00 -6.47
C LYS A 63 4.82 -1.19 -4.96
N VAL A 64 4.05 -2.13 -4.41
CA VAL A 64 4.13 -2.49 -3.00
C VAL A 64 5.29 -3.44 -2.77
N THR A 65 6.22 -3.08 -1.89
CA THR A 65 7.46 -3.84 -1.65
C THR A 65 7.45 -4.65 -0.36
N SER A 66 6.69 -4.20 0.63
CA SER A 66 6.51 -4.93 1.88
C SER A 66 5.20 -4.56 2.55
N VAL A 67 4.59 -5.54 3.23
CA VAL A 67 3.41 -5.37 4.08
C VAL A 67 3.76 -5.91 5.47
N GLY A 68 3.87 -4.99 6.41
CA GLY A 68 4.31 -5.27 7.79
C GLY A 68 3.15 -5.47 8.76
N ASP A 69 2.01 -4.88 8.45
CA ASP A 69 0.88 -4.74 9.36
C ASP A 69 -0.45 -4.92 8.61
N GLY A 70 -1.56 -5.02 9.34
CA GLY A 70 -2.90 -5.23 8.80
C GLY A 70 -3.45 -4.05 7.98
N ASP A 71 -2.97 -2.82 8.22
CA ASP A 71 -3.44 -1.58 7.58
C ASP A 71 -2.29 -0.73 6.97
N ASN A 72 -1.05 -1.20 7.03
CA ASN A 72 0.15 -0.47 6.61
C ASN A 72 1.02 -1.24 5.61
N PHE A 73 1.59 -0.53 4.64
CA PHE A 73 2.54 -1.10 3.69
C PHE A 73 3.58 -0.09 3.18
N HIS A 74 4.66 -0.59 2.58
CA HIS A 74 5.68 0.22 1.92
C HIS A 74 5.44 0.30 0.42
N PHE A 75 5.38 1.54 -0.06
CA PHE A 75 5.11 1.91 -1.43
C PHE A 75 6.37 2.43 -2.12
N PHE A 76 6.79 1.75 -3.17
CA PHE A 76 7.86 2.20 -4.05
C PHE A 76 7.26 2.97 -5.23
N HIS A 77 7.38 4.30 -5.21
CA HIS A 77 6.80 5.16 -6.24
C HIS A 77 7.49 4.95 -7.60
N THR A 78 6.69 4.73 -8.64
CA THR A 78 7.15 4.54 -10.03
C THR A 78 6.39 5.49 -10.96
N PRO A 79 6.71 6.80 -10.94
CA PRO A 79 5.97 7.79 -11.71
C PRO A 79 6.04 7.47 -13.21
N GLY A 80 4.91 7.58 -13.89
CA GLY A 80 4.76 7.27 -15.32
C GLY A 80 4.82 5.77 -15.67
N GLY A 81 5.08 4.87 -14.71
CA GLY A 81 5.14 3.43 -14.96
C GLY A 81 6.06 3.07 -16.14
N ILE A 82 5.58 2.22 -17.05
CA ILE A 82 6.36 1.79 -18.22
C ILE A 82 6.77 2.98 -19.10
N PHE A 83 5.86 3.94 -19.34
CA PHE A 83 6.13 5.17 -20.10
C PHE A 83 7.13 6.09 -19.39
N GLY A 84 7.18 6.05 -18.06
CA GLY A 84 8.17 6.77 -17.24
C GLY A 84 9.55 6.13 -17.20
N GLY A 85 9.79 5.09 -18.01
CA GLY A 85 11.07 4.41 -18.11
C GLY A 85 11.20 3.17 -17.22
N TRP A 86 10.19 2.83 -16.40
CA TRP A 86 10.32 1.74 -15.43
C TRP A 86 10.26 0.37 -16.12
N GLY A 87 11.36 -0.37 -16.06
CA GLY A 87 11.51 -1.69 -16.69
C GLY A 87 12.59 -1.74 -17.78
N TRP A 88 12.86 -0.62 -18.46
CA TRP A 88 13.85 -0.53 -19.54
C TRP A 88 14.95 0.52 -19.27
N LEU A 89 14.59 1.69 -18.73
CA LEU A 89 15.55 2.75 -18.35
C LEU A 89 15.79 2.78 -16.83
N ARG A 90 14.71 2.69 -16.05
CA ARG A 90 14.71 2.74 -14.58
C ARG A 90 14.47 1.34 -14.00
N LYS A 91 15.30 0.95 -13.03
CA LYS A 91 15.25 -0.38 -12.40
C LYS A 91 14.05 -0.50 -11.45
N LEU A 92 13.21 -1.52 -11.66
CA LEU A 92 12.13 -1.89 -10.73
C LEU A 92 12.65 -2.81 -9.61
N PRO A 93 12.12 -2.70 -8.38
CA PRO A 93 12.48 -3.61 -7.31
C PRO A 93 11.95 -5.02 -7.63
N LYS A 94 12.87 -5.96 -7.77
CA LYS A 94 12.57 -7.40 -7.83
C LYS A 94 12.31 -7.89 -6.40
N LEU A 95 11.20 -8.59 -6.22
CA LEU A 95 10.83 -9.28 -4.98
C LEU A 95 11.11 -10.76 -5.18
N SER A 96 11.67 -11.43 -4.17
CA SER A 96 11.85 -12.88 -4.20
C SER A 96 10.48 -13.55 -4.13
N ARG A 97 10.24 -14.49 -5.03
CA ARG A 97 9.04 -15.33 -4.97
C ARG A 97 9.20 -16.32 -3.82
N VAL A 98 8.08 -16.67 -3.20
CA VAL A 98 8.04 -17.77 -2.25
C VAL A 98 8.05 -19.06 -3.09
N GLU A 99 9.12 -19.83 -2.99
CA GLU A 99 9.16 -21.17 -3.57
C GLU A 99 8.22 -22.06 -2.76
N VAL A 100 7.15 -22.52 -3.42
CA VAL A 100 6.33 -23.59 -2.87
C VAL A 100 7.16 -24.86 -3.03
N LYS A 101 7.81 -25.31 -1.97
CA LYS A 101 8.30 -26.69 -1.94
C LYS A 101 7.07 -27.56 -2.07
N GLU A 102 6.94 -28.28 -3.18
CA GLU A 102 5.95 -29.34 -3.29
C GLU A 102 6.21 -30.30 -2.14
N VAL A 103 5.36 -30.25 -1.12
CA VAL A 103 5.35 -31.27 -0.08
C VAL A 103 4.84 -32.50 -0.81
N GLY A 104 5.76 -33.35 -1.25
CA GLY A 104 5.44 -34.65 -1.83
C GLY A 104 4.37 -35.29 -0.97
N GLN A 105 3.23 -35.60 -1.57
CA GLN A 105 2.09 -36.20 -0.89
C GLN A 105 2.57 -37.49 -0.23
N LYS A 106 2.85 -37.45 1.07
CA LYS A 106 2.89 -38.67 1.87
C LYS A 106 1.44 -39.16 1.89
N THR A 107 1.12 -40.08 1.00
CA THR A 107 -0.11 -40.85 1.03
C THR A 107 -0.11 -41.67 2.33
N HIS A 108 -0.57 -41.06 3.41
CA HIS A 108 -1.02 -41.84 4.56
C HIS A 108 -2.26 -42.61 4.10
N LYS A 109 -2.12 -43.92 3.89
CA LYS A 109 -3.26 -44.83 3.82
C LYS A 109 -4.07 -44.61 5.11
N PRO A 110 -5.39 -44.36 5.05
CA PRO A 110 -6.19 -44.28 6.25
C PRO A 110 -6.26 -45.68 6.87
N SER A 111 -5.59 -45.89 8.00
CA SER A 111 -5.87 -47.01 8.89
C SER A 111 -7.26 -46.79 9.46
N ALA A 112 -8.19 -47.67 9.07
CA ALA A 112 -9.60 -47.60 9.42
C ALA A 112 -9.85 -48.01 10.89
N GLU A 113 -9.44 -47.17 11.85
CA GLU A 113 -9.94 -47.26 13.21
C GLU A 113 -11.13 -46.30 13.39
N ARG A 114 -12.31 -46.86 13.63
CA ARG A 114 -13.54 -46.09 13.86
C ARG A 114 -13.40 -45.35 15.19
N ALA A 115 -13.24 -44.03 15.13
CA ALA A 115 -13.19 -43.19 16.32
C ALA A 115 -14.40 -43.43 17.25
N PRO A 116 -14.19 -43.55 18.58
CA PRO A 116 -15.24 -43.92 19.54
C PRO A 116 -16.34 -42.86 19.66
N LEU A 117 -17.55 -43.30 20.02
CA LEU A 117 -18.80 -42.51 20.04
C LEU A 117 -18.69 -41.22 20.85
N TYR A 118 -17.99 -41.23 21.99
CA TYR A 118 -17.77 -40.03 22.80
C TYR A 118 -16.97 -38.96 22.05
N LYS A 119 -16.04 -39.35 21.18
CA LYS A 119 -15.23 -38.43 20.36
C LYS A 119 -16.08 -37.78 19.26
N ARG A 120 -17.05 -38.52 18.71
CA ARG A 120 -18.06 -38.00 17.76
C ARG A 120 -19.03 -37.04 18.44
N LEU A 121 -19.52 -37.38 19.64
CA LEU A 121 -20.36 -36.50 20.46
C LEU A 121 -19.59 -35.24 20.88
N PHE A 122 -18.32 -35.38 21.27
CA PHE A 122 -17.44 -34.26 21.61
C PHE A 122 -17.22 -33.35 20.41
N HIS A 123 -16.99 -33.90 19.20
CA HIS A 123 -16.91 -33.11 17.96
C HIS A 123 -18.21 -32.37 17.63
N LEU A 124 -19.38 -32.99 17.83
CA LEU A 124 -20.70 -32.35 17.65
C LEU A 124 -20.95 -31.20 18.64
N ILE A 125 -20.44 -31.31 19.87
CA ILE A 125 -20.54 -30.25 20.90
C ILE A 125 -19.52 -29.12 20.63
N PHE A 126 -18.34 -29.45 20.12
CA PHE A 126 -17.28 -28.50 19.75
C PHE A 126 -17.51 -27.80 18.39
N GLU A 127 -18.49 -28.26 17.60
CA GLU A 127 -18.85 -27.67 16.30
C GLU A 127 -19.48 -26.27 16.38
N LYS A 128 -19.80 -25.78 17.58
CA LYS A 128 -20.47 -24.47 17.78
C LYS A 128 -19.63 -23.25 17.37
N ASN A 129 -18.32 -23.41 17.11
CA ASN A 129 -17.41 -22.33 16.67
C ASN A 129 -16.95 -22.43 15.20
N LYS A 130 -17.61 -23.25 14.37
CA LYS A 130 -17.19 -23.55 12.98
C LYS A 130 -16.99 -22.33 12.08
N SER A 131 -17.78 -21.26 12.24
CA SER A 131 -17.75 -20.09 11.34
C SER A 131 -16.51 -19.20 11.53
N GLN A 132 -16.16 -18.86 12.77
CA GLN A 132 -14.93 -18.11 13.07
C GLN A 132 -13.70 -18.88 12.60
N THR A 133 -13.67 -20.20 12.86
CA THR A 133 -12.60 -21.08 12.41
C THR A 133 -12.54 -21.19 10.88
N ALA A 134 -13.69 -21.19 10.19
CA ALA A 134 -13.74 -21.24 8.73
C ALA A 134 -13.18 -19.98 8.06
N TRP A 135 -13.59 -18.78 8.52
CA TRP A 135 -13.06 -17.51 7.99
C TRP A 135 -11.57 -17.35 8.29
N SER A 136 -11.15 -17.68 9.51
CA SER A 136 -9.74 -17.66 9.90
C SER A 136 -8.90 -18.58 9.01
N ASN A 137 -9.31 -19.84 8.86
CA ASN A 137 -8.63 -20.81 7.99
C ASN A 137 -8.55 -20.34 6.54
N TYR A 138 -9.63 -19.74 6.01
CA TYR A 138 -9.64 -19.19 4.66
C TYR A 138 -8.55 -18.13 4.47
N TYR A 139 -8.53 -17.09 5.31
CA TYR A 139 -7.56 -16.00 5.15
C TYR A 139 -6.12 -16.45 5.42
N LEU A 140 -5.89 -17.34 6.38
CA LEU A 140 -4.55 -17.89 6.66
C LEU A 140 -4.05 -18.82 5.55
N SER A 141 -4.96 -19.48 4.81
CA SER A 141 -4.60 -20.35 3.68
C SER A 141 -4.20 -19.60 2.40
N LEU A 142 -4.43 -18.28 2.33
CA LEU A 142 -4.10 -17.48 1.15
C LEU A 142 -2.60 -17.51 0.87
N HIS A 143 -2.24 -17.98 -0.33
CA HIS A 143 -0.84 -18.10 -0.75
C HIS A 143 -0.24 -16.74 -1.12
N VAL A 144 0.65 -16.22 -0.27
CA VAL A 144 1.38 -14.97 -0.54
C VAL A 144 2.56 -15.25 -1.49
N PRO A 145 2.55 -14.70 -2.72
CA PRO A 145 3.49 -15.09 -3.76
C PRO A 145 4.92 -14.54 -3.58
N TYR A 146 5.09 -13.50 -2.77
CA TYR A 146 6.36 -12.78 -2.63
C TYR A 146 6.80 -12.65 -1.17
N LYS A 147 8.10 -12.50 -0.95
CA LYS A 147 8.66 -12.12 0.36
C LYS A 147 8.77 -10.60 0.48
N ASN A 148 8.63 -10.10 1.71
CA ASN A 148 8.82 -8.69 2.03
C ASN A 148 10.24 -8.21 1.71
N ARG A 149 10.38 -7.01 1.15
CA ARG A 149 11.66 -6.33 0.95
C ARG A 149 11.65 -4.93 1.56
N ARG A 150 12.34 -4.75 2.70
CA ARG A 150 12.33 -3.52 3.50
C ARG A 150 13.50 -2.56 3.23
N ASN A 151 14.64 -3.04 2.71
CA ASN A 151 15.84 -2.23 2.47
C ASN A 151 15.73 -1.42 1.16
N LEU A 152 14.67 -0.62 1.02
CA LEU A 152 14.41 0.23 -0.14
C LEU A 152 13.88 1.59 0.33
N SER A 153 14.29 2.65 -0.37
CA SER A 153 13.72 3.99 -0.14
C SER A 153 12.26 4.01 -0.63
N THR A 154 11.34 3.90 0.31
CA THR A 154 9.90 3.71 0.08
C THR A 154 9.10 4.65 0.97
N ILE A 155 7.90 4.98 0.52
CA ILE A 155 6.94 5.73 1.30
C ILE A 155 6.18 4.73 2.17
N SER A 156 6.21 4.91 3.49
CA SER A 156 5.31 4.16 4.38
C SER A 156 3.89 4.71 4.20
N VAL A 157 2.95 3.83 3.88
CA VAL A 157 1.55 4.19 3.61
C VAL A 157 0.65 3.55 4.64
N ARG A 158 -0.20 4.37 5.27
CA ARG A 158 -1.33 3.93 6.08
C ARG A 158 -2.60 4.02 5.24
N ILE A 159 -3.36 2.94 5.19
CA ILE A 159 -4.62 2.90 4.45
C ILE A 159 -5.63 3.81 5.15
N CYS A 160 -6.28 4.69 4.39
CA CYS A 160 -7.19 5.67 4.99
C CYS A 160 -8.49 5.04 5.49
N GLY A 161 -9.01 5.56 6.61
CA GLY A 161 -10.36 5.30 7.10
C GLY A 161 -10.61 3.91 7.68
N VAL A 162 -9.56 3.09 7.86
CA VAL A 162 -9.65 1.74 8.40
C VAL A 162 -8.67 1.54 9.54
N ASP A 163 -9.03 0.69 10.49
CA ASP A 163 -8.13 0.18 11.54
C ASP A 163 -8.25 -1.34 11.57
N ALA A 164 -7.13 -2.04 11.39
CA ALA A 164 -7.07 -3.49 11.46
C ALA A 164 -6.92 -3.95 12.92
N PRO A 165 -7.30 -5.19 13.26
CA PRO A 165 -7.03 -5.76 14.58
C PRO A 165 -5.54 -5.73 14.93
N GLU A 166 -5.22 -5.29 16.14
CA GLU A 166 -3.86 -5.11 16.62
C GLU A 166 -3.13 -6.45 16.72
N ARG A 167 -1.89 -6.47 16.21
CA ARG A 167 -1.02 -7.63 16.31
C ARG A 167 -0.37 -7.71 17.69
N ALA A 168 0.11 -8.89 18.05
CA ALA A 168 0.94 -9.04 19.25
C ALA A 168 2.19 -8.14 19.15
N HIS A 169 2.40 -7.31 20.16
CA HIS A 169 3.54 -6.40 20.22
C HIS A 169 4.04 -6.23 21.65
N PHE A 170 5.35 -6.38 21.87
CA PHE A 170 6.02 -6.17 23.16
C PHE A 170 5.33 -6.80 24.38
N GLY A 171 4.95 -8.08 24.26
CA GLY A 171 4.30 -8.83 25.35
C GLY A 171 2.77 -8.69 25.41
N ASN A 172 2.18 -7.79 24.62
CA ASN A 172 0.72 -7.71 24.49
C ASN A 172 0.18 -8.83 23.59
N THR A 173 -0.99 -9.35 23.95
CA THR A 173 -1.71 -10.37 23.18
C THR A 173 -2.14 -9.83 21.82
N ALA A 174 -2.17 -10.68 20.79
CA ALA A 174 -2.77 -10.29 19.52
C ALA A 174 -4.30 -10.22 19.64
N GLN A 175 -4.93 -9.25 18.99
CA GLN A 175 -6.37 -9.29 18.78
C GLN A 175 -6.71 -10.41 17.79
N PRO A 176 -7.87 -11.08 17.93
CA PRO A 176 -8.34 -12.05 16.94
C PRO A 176 -8.45 -11.41 15.55
N PHE A 177 -8.20 -12.18 14.49
CA PHE A 177 -8.16 -11.73 13.08
C PHE A 177 -6.99 -10.80 12.68
N SER A 178 -6.05 -10.50 13.57
CA SER A 178 -4.88 -9.64 13.24
C SER A 178 -3.92 -10.27 12.23
N GLU A 179 -3.70 -11.59 12.29
CA GLU A 179 -2.87 -12.33 11.32
C GLU A 179 -3.59 -12.54 9.99
N GLU A 180 -4.90 -12.77 10.04
CA GLU A 180 -5.79 -12.92 8.89
C GLU A 180 -5.83 -11.64 8.05
N ALA A 181 -6.02 -10.49 8.69
CA ALA A 181 -6.02 -9.18 8.04
C ALA A 181 -4.66 -8.91 7.38
N LEU A 182 -3.56 -9.19 8.08
CA LEU A 182 -2.22 -9.09 7.51
C LEU A 182 -2.05 -10.02 6.30
N ASN A 183 -2.43 -11.29 6.42
CA ASN A 183 -2.20 -12.27 5.35
C ASN A 183 -3.02 -11.93 4.10
N TRP A 184 -4.27 -11.49 4.29
CA TRP A 184 -5.10 -10.97 3.20
C TRP A 184 -4.46 -9.74 2.54
N LEU A 185 -3.93 -8.79 3.32
CA LEU A 185 -3.31 -7.59 2.75
C LEU A 185 -2.02 -7.95 1.99
N ARG A 186 -1.22 -8.88 2.51
CA ARG A 186 -0.05 -9.43 1.82
C ARG A 186 -0.43 -10.11 0.51
N TYR A 187 -1.41 -11.00 0.55
CA TYR A 187 -1.92 -11.69 -0.64
C TYR A 187 -2.42 -10.69 -1.70
N THR A 188 -3.14 -9.66 -1.27
CA THR A 188 -3.78 -8.70 -2.16
C THR A 188 -2.78 -7.72 -2.77
N LEU A 189 -1.88 -7.17 -1.96
CA LEU A 189 -1.04 -6.04 -2.37
C LEU A 189 0.42 -6.37 -2.62
N LEU A 190 1.02 -7.34 -1.92
CA LEU A 190 2.47 -7.52 -1.97
C LEU A 190 2.95 -7.83 -3.39
N GLY A 191 3.86 -7.01 -3.91
CA GLY A 191 4.35 -7.12 -5.28
C GLY A 191 3.41 -6.62 -6.37
N ARG A 192 2.22 -6.13 -6.03
CA ARG A 192 1.27 -5.51 -6.97
C ARG A 192 1.63 -4.05 -7.23
N ASN A 193 1.26 -3.56 -8.41
CA ASN A 193 1.25 -2.14 -8.73
C ASN A 193 -0.08 -1.50 -8.28
N VAL A 194 0.00 -0.41 -7.54
CA VAL A 194 -1.13 0.26 -6.92
C VAL A 194 -1.07 1.77 -7.17
N TRP A 195 -2.22 2.41 -7.06
CA TRP A 195 -2.37 3.86 -7.06
C TRP A 195 -2.72 4.31 -5.66
N ILE A 196 -1.96 5.27 -5.14
CA ILE A 196 -2.26 5.90 -3.85
C ILE A 196 -2.62 7.35 -4.07
N LYS A 197 -3.63 7.85 -3.36
CA LYS A 197 -3.98 9.27 -3.29
C LYS A 197 -3.60 9.78 -1.90
N PRO A 198 -2.46 10.48 -1.74
CA PRO A 198 -2.05 11.05 -0.46
C PRO A 198 -3.11 12.00 0.08
N LEU A 199 -3.50 11.86 1.35
CA LEU A 199 -4.51 12.70 2.00
C LEU A 199 -3.87 13.57 3.09
N SER A 200 -3.07 12.95 3.96
CA SER A 200 -2.34 13.62 5.03
C SER A 200 -1.06 12.86 5.40
N VAL A 201 -0.27 13.44 6.29
CA VAL A 201 0.92 12.82 6.89
C VAL A 201 0.63 12.63 8.37
N ASP A 202 0.88 11.42 8.88
CA ASP A 202 0.66 11.13 10.30
C ASP A 202 1.90 11.43 11.17
N GLN A 203 1.73 11.30 12.49
CA GLN A 203 2.78 11.52 13.48
C GLN A 203 4.01 10.60 13.33
N TYR A 204 3.87 9.46 12.66
CA TYR A 204 4.94 8.50 12.41
C TYR A 204 5.59 8.69 11.02
N ASN A 205 5.32 9.81 10.35
CA ASN A 205 5.76 10.09 8.99
C ASN A 205 5.29 9.02 7.97
N ARG A 206 4.10 8.46 8.18
CA ARG A 206 3.38 7.64 7.20
C ARG A 206 2.44 8.52 6.39
N CYS A 207 2.31 8.20 5.11
CA CYS A 207 1.34 8.82 4.22
C CYS A 207 -0.02 8.16 4.45
N VAL A 208 -0.99 8.88 5.00
CA VAL A 208 -2.38 8.43 5.02
C VAL A 208 -2.93 8.61 3.62
N ALA A 209 -3.33 7.52 2.97
CA ALA A 209 -3.72 7.56 1.58
C ALA A 209 -4.90 6.65 1.26
N ARG A 210 -5.72 7.08 0.30
CA ARG A 210 -6.65 6.18 -0.37
C ARG A 210 -5.88 5.29 -1.33
N VAL A 211 -6.13 3.99 -1.28
CA VAL A 211 -5.36 3.00 -2.05
C VAL A 211 -6.30 2.28 -2.99
N ALA A 212 -5.94 2.29 -4.27
CA ALA A 212 -6.68 1.61 -5.31
C ALA A 212 -5.74 0.72 -6.13
N TYR A 213 -6.26 -0.40 -6.60
CA TYR A 213 -5.56 -1.25 -7.54
C TYR A 213 -6.50 -1.70 -8.65
N TRP A 214 -5.92 -2.00 -9.80
CA TRP A 214 -6.67 -2.46 -10.95
C TRP A 214 -6.79 -3.99 -10.92
N THR A 215 -7.98 -4.47 -11.25
CA THR A 215 -8.28 -5.88 -11.54
C THR A 215 -8.92 -5.96 -12.92
N TRP A 216 -9.00 -7.16 -13.48
CA TRP A 216 -9.72 -7.37 -14.75
C TRP A 216 -11.22 -6.99 -14.68
N LYS A 217 -11.82 -7.00 -13.47
CA LYS A 217 -13.20 -6.54 -13.21
C LYS A 217 -13.32 -5.03 -12.96
N GLY A 218 -12.21 -4.29 -12.97
CA GLY A 218 -12.18 -2.85 -12.72
C GLY A 218 -11.36 -2.46 -11.48
N TRP A 219 -11.53 -1.19 -11.09
CA TRP A 219 -10.85 -0.58 -9.94
C TRP A 219 -11.41 -1.10 -8.63
N LYS A 220 -10.50 -1.44 -7.71
CA LYS A 220 -10.81 -1.85 -6.34
C LYS A 220 -10.20 -0.88 -5.34
N ASN A 221 -10.96 -0.50 -4.32
CA ASN A 221 -10.49 0.32 -3.20
C ASN A 221 -10.18 -0.60 -2.01
N VAL A 222 -8.92 -0.61 -1.60
CA VAL A 222 -8.42 -1.53 -0.56
C VAL A 222 -9.16 -1.32 0.76
N SER A 223 -9.39 -0.07 1.17
CA SER A 223 -10.09 0.23 2.43
C SER A 223 -11.49 -0.38 2.46
N LEU A 224 -12.25 -0.23 1.37
CA LEU A 224 -13.62 -0.73 1.29
C LEU A 224 -13.64 -2.25 1.28
N GLU A 225 -12.71 -2.89 0.57
CA GLU A 225 -12.61 -4.35 0.55
C GLU A 225 -12.24 -4.92 1.93
N MET A 226 -11.34 -4.27 2.67
CA MET A 226 -11.01 -4.70 4.04
C MET A 226 -12.23 -4.65 4.96
N ILE A 227 -13.04 -3.60 4.86
CA ILE A 227 -14.28 -3.47 5.64
C ILE A 227 -15.30 -4.51 5.18
N GLU A 228 -15.48 -4.69 3.87
CA GLU A 228 -16.43 -5.63 3.27
C GLU A 228 -16.18 -7.08 3.70
N GLU A 229 -14.90 -7.47 3.74
CA GLU A 229 -14.46 -8.80 4.17
C GLU A 229 -14.45 -8.98 5.69
N GLY A 230 -14.72 -7.91 6.45
CA GLY A 230 -14.70 -7.92 7.92
C GLY A 230 -13.29 -8.10 8.49
N LEU A 231 -12.27 -7.56 7.82
CA LEU A 231 -10.86 -7.64 8.24
C LEU A 231 -10.37 -6.34 8.91
N ALA A 232 -11.17 -5.28 8.87
CA ALA A 232 -10.92 -4.02 9.55
C ALA A 232 -12.24 -3.34 9.93
N VAL A 233 -12.16 -2.43 10.89
CA VAL A 233 -13.25 -1.50 11.25
C VAL A 233 -13.01 -0.13 10.65
N VAL A 234 -14.07 0.67 10.59
CA VAL A 234 -13.98 2.09 10.26
C VAL A 234 -13.25 2.82 11.38
N TYR A 235 -12.23 3.61 11.03
CA TYR A 235 -11.45 4.33 12.02
C TYR A 235 -12.25 5.51 12.63
N GLU A 236 -12.42 5.54 13.95
CA GLU A 236 -13.38 6.46 14.60
C GLU A 236 -12.77 7.76 15.14
N SER A 237 -11.46 7.99 14.98
CA SER A 237 -10.82 9.19 15.53
C SER A 237 -11.32 10.47 14.84
N LYS A 238 -12.03 11.33 15.59
CA LYS A 238 -12.65 12.57 15.07
C LYS A 238 -11.65 13.54 14.43
N THR A 239 -10.38 13.53 14.84
CA THR A 239 -9.37 14.50 14.39
C THR A 239 -8.42 13.94 13.34
N SER A 240 -8.18 12.63 13.34
CA SER A 240 -7.16 11.98 12.49
C SER A 240 -7.74 11.07 11.42
N ALA A 241 -9.06 10.84 11.40
CA ALA A 241 -9.70 9.99 10.40
C ALA A 241 -9.84 10.71 9.05
N GLU A 242 -9.34 10.06 8.01
CA GLU A 242 -9.39 10.56 6.63
C GLU A 242 -10.15 9.56 5.76
N PHE A 243 -11.16 10.03 5.03
CA PHE A 243 -12.03 9.20 4.18
C PHE A 243 -12.10 9.66 2.73
N ASP A 244 -11.33 10.69 2.34
CA ASP A 244 -11.42 11.33 1.02
C ASP A 244 -12.88 11.72 0.65
N GLY A 245 -13.65 12.20 1.64
CA GLY A 245 -15.07 12.58 1.48
C GLY A 245 -16.08 11.42 1.41
N GLN A 246 -15.67 10.17 1.65
CA GLN A 246 -16.51 8.98 1.44
C GLN A 246 -16.88 8.26 2.75
N GLU A 247 -16.87 8.92 3.89
CA GLU A 247 -17.13 8.30 5.20
C GLU A 247 -18.46 7.52 5.24
N ARG A 248 -19.53 8.08 4.67
CA ARG A 248 -20.85 7.42 4.60
C ARG A 248 -20.79 6.07 3.89
N LEU A 249 -19.94 5.95 2.87
CA LEU A 249 -19.74 4.70 2.14
C LEU A 249 -19.04 3.65 3.01
N TYR A 250 -17.99 4.06 3.74
CA TYR A 250 -17.24 3.19 4.64
C TYR A 250 -18.15 2.63 5.75
N ARG A 251 -18.93 3.49 6.41
CA ARG A 251 -19.89 3.09 7.45
C ARG A 251 -21.00 2.17 6.92
N ARG A 252 -21.46 2.40 5.69
CA ARG A 252 -22.44 1.50 5.04
C ARG A 252 -21.86 0.10 4.84
N TYR A 253 -20.64 0.00 4.32
CA TYR A 253 -19.96 -1.27 4.11
C TYR A 253 -19.72 -2.01 5.43
N GLU A 254 -19.36 -1.29 6.48
CA GLU A 254 -19.20 -1.84 7.82
C GLU A 254 -20.51 -2.41 8.36
N THR A 255 -21.61 -1.67 8.20
CA THR A 255 -22.95 -2.13 8.60
C THR A 255 -23.33 -3.42 7.87
N ILE A 256 -23.02 -3.51 6.57
CA ILE A 256 -23.27 -4.72 5.75
C ILE A 256 -22.41 -5.88 6.28
N ALA A 257 -21.11 -5.70 6.45
CA ALA A 257 -20.21 -6.73 6.94
C ALA A 257 -20.60 -7.24 8.34
N LYS A 258 -21.05 -6.33 9.21
CA LYS A 258 -21.58 -6.64 10.55
C LYS A 258 -22.87 -7.46 10.46
N SER A 259 -23.81 -7.08 9.59
CA SER A 259 -25.06 -7.84 9.38
C SER A 259 -24.81 -9.25 8.85
N GLN A 260 -23.76 -9.42 8.02
CA GLN A 260 -23.36 -10.70 7.44
C GLN A 260 -22.45 -11.52 8.35
N LYS A 261 -22.05 -11.00 9.52
CA LYS A 261 -21.12 -11.65 10.46
C LYS A 261 -19.84 -12.13 9.78
N ARG A 262 -19.20 -11.29 8.96
CA ARG A 262 -17.94 -11.61 8.26
C ARG A 262 -16.72 -11.31 9.13
N GLY A 263 -15.69 -12.14 9.05
CA GLY A 263 -14.39 -11.90 9.70
C GLY A 263 -14.51 -11.56 11.19
N ILE A 264 -14.00 -10.40 11.59
CA ILE A 264 -14.03 -9.91 12.98
C ILE A 264 -15.43 -9.92 13.60
N TRP A 265 -16.49 -9.74 12.79
CA TRP A 265 -17.88 -9.68 13.24
C TRP A 265 -18.46 -11.05 13.65
N THR A 266 -17.72 -12.15 13.48
CA THR A 266 -18.11 -13.46 14.04
C THR A 266 -17.87 -13.56 15.54
N GLN A 267 -17.02 -12.70 16.10
CA GLN A 267 -16.60 -12.76 17.49
C GLN A 267 -17.77 -12.41 18.43
N LYS A 268 -17.89 -13.14 19.55
CA LYS A 268 -18.93 -12.87 20.56
C LYS A 268 -18.64 -11.59 21.34
N ASN A 269 -17.41 -11.44 21.80
CA ASN A 269 -16.93 -10.28 22.57
C ASN A 269 -15.94 -9.51 21.70
N PHE A 270 -16.47 -8.85 20.67
CA PHE A 270 -15.65 -8.03 19.78
C PHE A 270 -15.22 -6.74 20.49
N GLU A 271 -13.92 -6.47 20.49
CA GLU A 271 -13.31 -5.22 20.95
C GLU A 271 -12.66 -4.54 19.75
N THR A 272 -12.96 -3.26 19.52
CA THR A 272 -12.35 -2.51 18.42
C THR A 272 -10.85 -2.27 18.68
N PRO A 273 -10.02 -2.07 17.64
CA PRO A 273 -8.61 -1.74 17.82
C PRO A 273 -8.40 -0.46 18.64
N GLY A 274 -9.29 0.53 18.49
CA GLY A 274 -9.26 1.77 19.28
C GLY A 274 -9.63 1.59 20.75
N GLU A 275 -10.53 0.65 21.09
CA GLU A 275 -10.80 0.25 22.48
C GLU A 275 -9.63 -0.52 23.09
N TYR A 276 -9.09 -1.48 22.33
CA TYR A 276 -7.93 -2.26 22.74
C TYR A 276 -6.73 -1.38 23.10
N LYS A 277 -6.41 -0.39 22.24
CA LYS A 277 -5.34 0.60 22.47
C LYS A 277 -5.57 1.49 23.70
N ARG A 278 -6.83 1.73 24.10
CA ARG A 278 -7.16 2.53 25.29
C ARG A 278 -7.10 1.73 26.58
N ARG A 279 -7.21 0.40 26.48
CA ARG A 279 -7.15 -0.53 27.62
C ARG A 279 -5.72 -0.90 27.99
N LEU A 280 -4.80 -0.92 27.03
CA LEU A 280 -3.36 -1.09 27.24
C LEU A 280 -2.74 0.15 27.87
#